data_AF-A0A2Z6EWL5-F1
#
_entry.id   AF-A0A2Z6EWL5-F1
#
_cell.length_a   1.000
_cell.length_b   1.000
_cell.length_c   1.000
_cell.angle_alpha   90.00
_cell.angle_beta   90.00
_cell.angle_gamma   90.00
#
_symmetry.space_group_name_H-M   'P 1'
#
loop_
_entity.id
_entity.type
_entity.pdbx_description
1 polymer ?
#
loop_
_entity_poly.entity_id
_entity_poly.type
_entity_poly.pdbx_seq_one_letter_code
_entity_poly.pdbx_strand_id
1 'polypeptide(L)'
;MPYPAAFRQQMIELVQLGKSANELAQEFGCYAKTIKKWVTQASTTPAHTALSTTSLSTAEREELSRLRRQVRQLQMERDILAKATAWFAAKGEKMFTPSSSF
;
A
#
# COMPACT_ATOMS: atom_id res chain seq x y z
N MET A 1 29.72 -13.63 -14.10
CA MET A 1 28.69 -14.58 -13.62
C MET A 1 27.50 -13.79 -13.08
N PRO A 2 26.27 -14.04 -13.54
CA PRO A 2 25.08 -13.43 -12.97
C PRO A 2 24.80 -14.00 -11.56
N TYR A 3 24.46 -13.14 -10.59
CA TYR A 3 24.09 -13.58 -9.24
C TYR A 3 22.83 -14.45 -9.28
N PRO A 4 22.74 -15.53 -8.47
CA PRO A 4 21.54 -16.37 -8.36
C PRO A 4 20.31 -15.56 -7.98
N ALA A 5 19.13 -15.94 -8.49
CA ALA A 5 17.88 -15.21 -8.23
C ALA A 5 17.54 -15.15 -6.73
N ALA A 6 17.71 -16.27 -6.01
CA ALA A 6 17.49 -16.35 -4.56
C ALA A 6 18.36 -15.35 -3.77
N PHE A 7 19.64 -15.21 -4.18
CA PHE A 7 20.56 -14.26 -3.55
C PHE A 7 20.12 -12.81 -3.76
N ARG A 8 19.64 -12.46 -4.96
CA ARG A 8 19.10 -11.12 -5.23
C ARG A 8 17.87 -10.82 -4.38
N GLN A 9 16.96 -11.79 -4.27
CA GLN A 9 15.74 -11.70 -3.46
C GLN A 9 16.07 -11.40 -2.00
N GLN A 10 17.01 -12.17 -1.44
CA GLN A 10 17.50 -12.00 -0.07
C GLN A 10 18.10 -10.61 0.16
N MET A 11 18.91 -10.09 -0.79
CA MET A 11 19.46 -8.74 -0.68
C MET A 11 18.39 -7.65 -0.70
N ILE A 12 17.34 -7.81 -1.51
CA ILE A 12 16.22 -6.86 -1.57
C ILE A 12 15.46 -6.86 -0.23
N GLU A 13 15.16 -8.04 0.31
CA GLU A 13 14.44 -8.20 1.57
C GLU A 13 15.19 -7.56 2.75
N LEU A 14 16.51 -7.80 2.83
CA LEU A 14 17.35 -7.18 3.87
C LEU A 14 17.36 -5.65 3.79
N VAL A 15 17.33 -5.07 2.59
CA VAL A 15 17.21 -3.62 2.43
C VAL A 15 15.83 -3.10 2.83
N GLN A 16 14.76 -3.85 2.53
CA GLN A 16 13.40 -3.50 2.98
C GLN A 16 13.25 -3.56 4.49
N LEU A 17 13.99 -4.45 5.16
CA LEU A 17 14.10 -4.54 6.63
C LEU A 17 14.94 -3.42 7.25
N GLY A 18 15.51 -2.52 6.44
CA GLY A 18 16.23 -1.33 6.90
C GLY A 18 17.76 -1.43 6.86
N LYS A 19 18.35 -2.55 6.40
CA LYS A 19 19.80 -2.63 6.20
C LYS A 19 20.24 -1.78 5.02
N SER A 20 21.45 -1.20 5.11
CA SER A 20 21.98 -0.38 4.02
C SER A 20 22.62 -1.25 2.93
N ALA A 21 22.44 -0.86 1.65
CA ALA A 21 23.05 -1.57 0.52
C ALA A 21 24.60 -1.57 0.56
N ASN A 22 25.23 -0.60 1.25
CA ASN A 22 26.68 -0.55 1.43
C ASN A 22 27.17 -1.55 2.47
N GLU A 23 26.43 -1.72 3.56
CA GLU A 23 26.73 -2.71 4.61
C GLU A 23 26.61 -4.13 4.05
N LEU A 24 25.51 -4.43 3.34
CA LEU A 24 25.31 -5.71 2.67
C LEU A 24 26.36 -6.00 1.59
N ALA A 25 26.84 -4.95 0.91
CA ALA A 25 27.92 -5.08 -0.05
C ALA A 25 29.24 -5.55 0.58
N GLN A 26 29.58 -4.98 1.74
CA GLN A 26 30.77 -5.37 2.50
C GLN A 26 30.63 -6.78 3.10
N GLU A 27 29.47 -7.07 3.69
CA GLU A 27 29.18 -8.34 4.38
C GLU A 27 29.18 -9.54 3.41
N PHE A 28 28.59 -9.37 2.23
CA PHE A 28 28.43 -10.45 1.24
C PHE A 28 29.41 -10.37 0.07
N GLY A 29 30.36 -9.44 0.10
CA GLY A 29 31.37 -9.27 -0.97
C GLY A 29 30.76 -8.92 -2.33
N CYS A 30 29.66 -8.18 -2.35
CA CYS A 30 28.98 -7.78 -3.59
C CYS A 30 29.02 -6.26 -3.80
N TYR A 31 28.64 -5.79 -4.99
CA TYR A 31 28.67 -4.36 -5.28
C TYR A 31 27.39 -3.67 -4.81
N ALA A 32 27.50 -2.65 -3.96
CA ALA A 32 26.37 -1.87 -3.45
C ALA A 32 25.51 -1.27 -4.57
N LYS A 33 26.13 -0.85 -5.68
CA LYS A 33 25.43 -0.34 -6.88
C LYS A 33 24.47 -1.37 -7.46
N THR A 34 24.84 -2.65 -7.42
CA THR A 34 24.04 -3.76 -7.92
C THR A 34 22.85 -4.02 -7.02
N ILE A 35 23.05 -4.02 -5.70
CA ILE A 35 21.95 -4.14 -4.71
C ILE A 35 20.95 -3.00 -4.88
N LYS A 36 21.41 -1.74 -4.98
CA LYS A 36 20.54 -0.58 -5.22
C LYS A 36 19.71 -0.74 -6.48
N LYS A 37 20.31 -1.25 -7.57
CA LYS A 37 19.61 -1.54 -8.83
C LYS A 37 18.53 -2.61 -8.67
N TRP A 38 18.78 -3.65 -7.88
CA TRP A 38 17.77 -4.68 -7.60
C TRP A 38 16.63 -4.16 -6.76
N VAL A 39 16.91 -3.33 -5.75
CA VAL A 39 15.88 -2.71 -4.91
C VAL A 39 15.00 -1.76 -5.72
N THR A 40 15.59 -0.92 -6.59
CA THR A 40 14.81 -0.03 -7.46
C THR A 40 13.97 -0.83 -8.47
N GLN A 41 14.54 -1.88 -9.06
CA GLN A 41 13.79 -2.79 -9.94
C GLN A 41 12.64 -3.48 -9.20
N ALA A 42 12.87 -4.00 -7.99
CA ALA A 42 11.84 -4.65 -7.18
C ALA A 42 10.73 -3.68 -6.75
N SER A 43 11.07 -2.45 -6.39
CA SER A 43 10.08 -1.41 -6.07
C SER A 43 9.26 -0.95 -7.29
N THR A 44 9.80 -1.12 -8.49
CA THR A 44 9.16 -0.73 -9.76
C THR A 44 8.40 -1.88 -10.41
N THR A 45 8.64 -3.13 -9.99
CA THR A 45 8.03 -4.32 -10.60
C THR A 45 6.78 -4.70 -9.82
N PRO A 46 5.56 -4.36 -10.27
CA PRO A 46 4.39 -5.13 -9.89
C PRO A 46 4.63 -6.55 -10.40
N ALA A 47 4.40 -7.54 -9.54
CA ALA A 47 4.69 -8.94 -9.83
C ALA A 47 4.12 -9.35 -11.20
N HIS A 48 4.97 -9.98 -12.03
CA HIS A 48 4.75 -10.36 -13.42
C HIS A 48 4.77 -9.22 -14.45
N THR A 49 5.95 -8.96 -15.04
CA THR A 49 6.14 -9.02 -16.50
C THR A 49 7.65 -9.05 -16.78
N ALA A 50 8.24 -10.24 -16.73
CA ALA A 50 9.38 -10.49 -17.61
C ALA A 50 8.83 -10.44 -19.04
N LEU A 51 9.45 -9.66 -19.93
CA LEU A 51 9.07 -9.42 -21.34
C LEU A 51 8.11 -8.25 -21.58
N SER A 52 8.52 -7.01 -21.27
CA SER A 52 8.45 -5.92 -22.27
C SER A 52 9.03 -4.65 -21.67
N THR A 53 10.30 -4.43 -21.94
CA THR A 53 10.93 -3.11 -21.84
C THR A 53 10.13 -2.15 -22.74
N THR A 54 9.73 -0.99 -22.22
CA THR A 54 9.30 0.25 -22.95
C THR A 54 7.85 0.75 -22.89
N SER A 55 6.97 0.24 -22.02
CA SER A 55 5.80 1.05 -21.57
C SER A 55 5.15 0.48 -20.32
N LEU A 56 5.52 1.00 -19.16
CA LEU A 56 4.62 0.95 -17.99
C LEU A 56 3.48 1.93 -18.30
N SER A 57 2.52 1.41 -19.06
CA SER A 57 1.52 2.12 -19.84
C SER A 57 0.59 2.93 -18.94
N THR A 58 0.33 4.16 -19.34
CA THR A 58 -0.57 5.16 -18.75
C THR A 58 -1.90 4.62 -18.20
N ALA A 59 -2.40 3.50 -18.73
CA ALA A 59 -3.62 2.83 -18.30
C ALA A 59 -3.61 2.41 -16.81
N GLU A 60 -2.51 1.87 -16.28
CA GLU A 60 -2.46 1.42 -14.87
C GLU A 60 -2.50 2.61 -13.91
N ARG A 61 -1.92 3.76 -14.29
CA ARG A 61 -1.98 5.00 -13.51
C ARG A 61 -3.38 5.62 -13.53
N GLU A 62 -4.06 5.55 -14.66
CA GLU A 62 -5.46 6.00 -14.77
C GLU A 62 -6.39 5.14 -13.93
N GLU A 63 -6.20 3.83 -13.96
CA GLU A 63 -6.96 2.89 -13.15
C GLU A 63 -6.72 3.12 -11.66
N LEU A 64 -5.47 3.31 -11.22
CA LEU A 64 -5.15 3.69 -9.84
C LEU A 64 -5.81 5.01 -9.41
N SER A 65 -5.83 6.02 -10.29
CA SER A 65 -6.49 7.30 -10.01
C SER A 65 -8.01 7.13 -9.86
N ARG A 66 -8.63 6.34 -10.74
CA ARG A 66 -10.06 6.03 -10.71
C ARG A 66 -10.43 5.26 -9.44
N LEU A 67 -9.65 4.24 -9.06
CA LEU A 67 -9.85 3.47 -7.85
C LEU A 67 -9.72 4.34 -6.59
N ARG A 68 -8.71 5.21 -6.51
CA ARG A 68 -8.55 6.15 -5.38
C ARG A 68 -9.72 7.11 -5.23
N ARG A 69 -10.32 7.56 -6.34
CA ARG A 69 -11.53 8.40 -6.30
C ARG A 69 -12.74 7.64 -5.77
N GLN A 70 -12.95 6.40 -6.24
CA GLN A 70 -14.05 5.56 -5.75
C GLN A 70 -13.93 5.24 -4.26
N VAL A 71 -12.73 4.91 -3.77
CA VAL A 71 -12.51 4.66 -2.34
C VAL A 71 -12.88 5.87 -1.49
N ARG A 72 -12.47 7.09 -1.91
CA ARG A 72 -12.83 8.32 -1.19
C ARG A 72 -14.34 8.56 -1.17
N GLN A 73 -15.03 8.32 -2.28
CA GLN A 73 -16.47 8.50 -2.36
C GLN A 73 -17.21 7.51 -1.44
N LEU A 74 -16.84 6.23 -1.49
CA LEU A 74 -17.44 5.20 -0.63
C LEU A 74 -17.19 5.47 0.86
N GLN A 75 -16.01 5.95 1.23
CA GLN A 75 -15.72 6.36 2.61
C GLN A 75 -16.62 7.52 3.06
N MET A 76 -16.81 8.53 2.20
CA MET A 76 -17.68 9.66 2.50
C MET A 76 -19.15 9.23 2.65
N GLU A 77 -19.65 8.36 1.77
CA GLU A 77 -21.02 7.82 1.87
C GLU A 77 -21.21 7.04 3.17
N ARG A 78 -20.26 6.16 3.52
CA ARG A 78 -20.26 5.41 4.78
C ARG A 78 -20.25 6.33 6.00
N ASP A 79 -19.49 7.41 5.97
CA ASP A 79 -19.41 8.37 7.07
C ASP A 79 -20.69 9.20 7.21
N ILE A 80 -21.35 9.58 6.10
CA ILE A 80 -22.66 10.24 6.13
C ILE A 80 -23.71 9.32 6.72
N LEU A 81 -23.77 8.07 6.27
CA LEU A 81 -24.67 7.05 6.81
C LEU A 81 -24.42 6.84 8.31
N ALA A 82 -23.17 6.66 8.72
CA ALA A 82 -22.81 6.50 10.12
C ALA A 82 -23.25 7.70 10.98
N LYS A 83 -23.05 8.93 10.50
CA LYS A 83 -23.50 10.15 11.18
C LYS A 83 -25.02 10.24 11.26
N ALA A 84 -25.73 9.88 10.20
CA ALA A 84 -27.19 9.86 10.20
C ALA A 84 -27.71 8.83 11.21
N THR A 85 -27.20 7.60 11.19
CA THR A 85 -27.56 6.55 12.15
C THR A 85 -27.30 7.00 13.59
N ALA A 86 -26.13 7.60 13.86
CA ALA A 86 -25.80 8.13 15.18
C ALA A 86 -26.76 9.26 15.61
N TRP A 87 -27.12 10.17 14.70
CA TRP A 87 -28.08 11.24 14.97
C TRP A 87 -29.47 10.70 15.29
N PHE A 88 -29.95 9.70 14.53
CA PHE A 88 -31.24 9.06 14.77
C PHE A 88 -31.25 8.27 16.09
N ALA A 89 -30.19 7.53 16.42
CA ALA A 89 -30.05 6.84 17.69
C ALA A 89 -30.12 7.81 18.88
N ALA A 90 -29.35 8.91 18.83
CA ALA A 90 -29.35 9.95 19.87
C ALA A 90 -30.71 10.67 20.01
N LYS A 91 -31.48 10.81 18.92
CA LYS A 91 -32.83 11.42 18.96
C LYS A 91 -33.90 10.44 19.45
N GLY A 92 -33.76 9.14 19.16
CA GLY A 92 -34.62 8.08 19.68
C GLY A 92 -34.57 7.99 21.21
N GLU A 93 -33.41 8.21 21.81
CA GLU A 93 -33.24 8.26 23.27
C GLU A 93 -33.94 9.48 23.91
N LYS A 94 -34.05 10.61 23.20
CA LYS A 94 -34.64 11.84 23.74
C LYS A 94 -36.18 11.87 23.73
N MET A 95 -36.85 10.86 23.15
CA MET A 95 -38.33 10.73 23.18
C MET A 95 -38.85 9.76 24.25
N PHE A 96 -37.99 8.94 24.86
CA PHE A 96 -38.37 8.09 25.98
C PHE A 96 -37.99 8.74 27.32
N THR A 97 -38.70 9.81 27.67
CA THR A 97 -38.93 10.10 29.09
C THR A 97 -40.20 9.35 29.49
N PRO A 98 -40.13 8.16 30.10
CA PRO A 98 -41.26 7.67 30.87
C PRO A 98 -41.37 8.56 32.11
N SER A 99 -42.02 9.71 31.97
CA SER A 99 -42.48 10.50 33.11
C SER A 99 -43.67 9.76 33.72
N SER A 100 -43.39 8.67 34.42
CA SER A 100 -44.30 8.04 35.37
C SER A 100 -43.77 8.33 36.77
N SER A 101 -44.42 9.29 37.43
CA SER A 101 -44.37 9.60 38.86
C SER A 101 -45.22 10.88 38.98
N PHE A 102 -46.38 10.95 39.63
CA PHE A 102 -46.93 10.26 40.79
C PHE A 102 -48.46 10.21 40.65
#